data_AF-A0A5N5QBP4-F1
#
_entry.id   AF-A0A5N5QBP4-F1
#
_cell.length_a   1.000
_cell.length_b   1.000
_cell.length_c   1.000
_cell.angle_alpha   90.00
_cell.angle_beta   90.00
_cell.angle_gamma   90.00
#
_symmetry.space_group_name_H-M   'P 1'
#
loop_
_entity.id
_entity.type
_entity.pdbx_description
1 polymer ?
#
loop_
_entity_poly.entity_id
_entity_poly.type
_entity_poly.pdbx_seq_one_letter_code
_entity_poly.pdbx_strand_id
1 'polypeptide(L)'
;MSTDITPKNIYKRGELSPGNEAELQALLRETEPISIISCTELVIGSWHRIAGRTRRHDLVAYISDYKACLTWFIHSGGLDYKMEIPISSIVSTEFVHSTHPGQGVASFYLAKRPTFYMGAGNSAWQVCDDWTEDRQASQIIKHQLIGNSVELNHAIRVIEARRKGLGRPIQIPQLPVLNFPPASQVQ
;
A
#
# COMPACT_ATOMS: atom_id res chain seq x y z
N MET A 1 -18.68 -27.15 44.02
CA MET A 1 -17.40 -26.49 43.74
C MET A 1 -17.11 -26.70 42.26
N SER A 2 -17.46 -25.72 41.42
CA SER A 2 -17.27 -25.77 39.97
C SER A 2 -16.12 -24.85 39.61
N THR A 3 -15.03 -25.38 39.09
CA THR A 3 -13.93 -24.58 38.52
C THR A 3 -14.17 -24.45 37.02
N ASP A 4 -14.83 -23.37 36.64
CA ASP A 4 -15.00 -22.97 35.25
C ASP A 4 -13.69 -22.32 34.78
N ILE A 5 -12.90 -23.06 34.00
CA ILE A 5 -11.70 -22.54 33.33
C ILE A 5 -12.13 -22.18 31.91
N THR A 6 -12.52 -20.93 31.72
CA THR A 6 -12.77 -20.38 30.39
C THR A 6 -11.43 -20.24 29.66
N PRO A 7 -11.26 -20.78 28.44
CA PRO A 7 -10.04 -20.56 27.67
C PRO A 7 -9.96 -19.09 27.23
N LYS A 8 -8.80 -18.49 27.51
CA LYS A 8 -8.43 -17.12 27.14
C LYS A 8 -8.67 -16.89 25.65
N ASN A 9 -9.40 -15.82 25.37
CA ASN A 9 -9.67 -15.22 24.06
C ASN A 9 -8.52 -15.45 23.06
N ILE A 10 -8.75 -16.36 22.11
CA ILE A 10 -7.92 -16.52 20.93
C ILE A 10 -8.28 -15.36 20.00
N TYR A 11 -7.32 -14.47 19.79
CA TYR A 11 -7.42 -13.27 18.97
C TYR A 11 -8.15 -13.52 17.64
N LYS A 12 -9.29 -12.85 17.45
CA LYS A 12 -9.80 -12.53 16.11
C LYS A 12 -8.82 -11.52 15.49
N ARG A 13 -7.88 -12.02 14.68
CA ARG A 13 -6.92 -11.22 13.93
C ARG A 13 -7.58 -10.81 12.60
N GLY A 14 -7.93 -9.54 12.50
CA GLY A 14 -8.59 -8.92 11.35
C GLY A 14 -8.96 -7.46 11.59
N GLU A 15 -9.05 -7.05 12.86
CA GLU A 15 -9.18 -5.66 13.28
C GLU A 15 -7.94 -5.29 14.09
N LEU A 16 -7.09 -4.43 13.54
CA LEU A 16 -6.07 -3.76 14.36
C LEU A 16 -6.85 -2.94 15.40
N SER A 17 -6.53 -3.09 16.69
CA SER A 17 -7.14 -2.21 17.68
C SER A 17 -6.82 -0.75 17.32
N PRO A 18 -7.71 0.21 17.62
CA PRO A 18 -7.50 1.63 17.28
C PRO A 18 -6.14 2.18 17.75
N GLY A 19 -5.63 1.68 18.88
CA GLY A 19 -4.30 2.04 19.39
C GLY A 19 -3.15 1.56 18.49
N ASN A 20 -3.26 0.38 17.88
CA ASN A 20 -2.23 -0.14 16.97
C ASN A 20 -2.25 0.58 15.62
N GLU A 21 -3.42 1.03 15.16
CA GLU A 21 -3.55 1.78 13.91
C GLU A 21 -2.94 3.18 14.02
N ALA A 22 -3.19 3.89 15.14
CA ALA A 22 -2.60 5.20 15.40
C ALA A 22 -1.07 5.13 15.52
N GLU A 23 -0.53 4.09 16.18
CA GLU A 23 0.91 3.84 16.26
C GLU A 23 1.53 3.63 14.86
N LEU A 24 0.85 2.85 14.01
CA LEU A 24 1.27 2.62 12.62
C LEU A 24 1.25 3.89 11.78
N GLN A 25 0.19 4.68 11.85
CA GLN A 25 0.10 5.95 11.11
C GLN A 25 1.20 6.93 11.55
N ALA A 26 1.46 7.02 12.86
CA ALA A 26 2.55 7.84 13.40
C ALA A 26 3.92 7.36 12.91
N LEU A 27 4.18 6.05 12.93
CA LEU A 27 5.43 5.45 12.42
C LEU A 27 5.64 5.76 10.93
N LEU A 28 4.58 5.60 10.12
CA LEU A 28 4.63 5.82 8.67
C LEU A 28 4.62 7.31 8.29
N ARG A 29 4.32 8.18 9.27
CA ARG A 29 4.15 9.63 9.11
C ARG A 29 3.08 9.94 8.06
N GLU A 30 2.00 9.17 8.10
CA GLU A 30 0.82 9.36 7.27
C GLU A 30 -0.27 10.01 8.14
N THR A 31 -0.84 11.12 7.66
CA THR A 31 -1.95 11.82 8.32
C THR A 31 -3.31 11.42 7.77
N GLU A 32 -3.33 10.89 6.55
CA GLU A 32 -4.52 10.45 5.86
C GLU A 32 -4.69 8.93 6.01
N PRO A 33 -5.93 8.41 5.90
CA PRO A 33 -6.18 6.98 5.98
C PRO A 33 -5.35 6.16 4.99
N ILE A 34 -4.85 5.02 5.47
CA ILE A 34 -4.06 4.07 4.69
C ILE A 34 -4.66 2.67 4.79
N SER A 35 -4.48 1.89 3.72
CA SER A 35 -4.86 0.47 3.71
C SER A 35 -3.59 -0.38 3.87
N ILE A 36 -3.43 -1.03 5.03
CA ILE A 36 -2.29 -1.94 5.28
C ILE A 36 -2.44 -3.21 4.45
N ILE A 37 -1.34 -3.67 3.86
CA ILE A 37 -1.23 -4.95 3.16
C ILE A 37 -0.35 -5.87 4.00
N SER A 38 -0.97 -6.87 4.62
CA SER A 38 -0.26 -7.91 5.37
C SER A 38 0.70 -8.69 4.47
N CYS A 39 1.98 -8.62 4.76
CA CYS A 39 3.03 -9.38 4.09
C CYS A 39 4.11 -9.82 5.07
N THR A 40 4.79 -10.91 4.76
CA THR A 40 5.92 -11.45 5.50
C THR A 40 7.25 -11.20 4.80
N GLU A 41 7.22 -10.94 3.50
CA GLU A 41 8.42 -10.74 2.71
C GLU A 41 8.14 -9.83 1.50
N LEU A 42 9.11 -8.98 1.18
CA LEU A 42 9.19 -8.18 -0.03
C LEU A 42 10.42 -8.63 -0.83
N VAL A 43 10.24 -8.89 -2.12
CA VAL A 43 11.28 -9.35 -3.04
C VAL A 43 11.37 -8.44 -4.25
N ILE A 44 12.60 -8.02 -4.57
CA ILE A 44 12.94 -7.19 -5.73
C ILE A 44 14.24 -7.73 -6.32
N GLY A 45 14.14 -8.48 -7.43
CA GLY A 45 15.30 -9.15 -8.02
C GLY A 45 15.87 -10.19 -7.06
N SER A 46 17.15 -10.06 -6.70
CA SER A 46 17.82 -10.85 -5.66
C SER A 46 17.78 -10.20 -4.28
N TRP A 47 17.22 -8.99 -4.14
CA TRP A 47 17.09 -8.33 -2.84
C TRP A 47 15.81 -8.78 -2.14
N HIS A 48 15.95 -9.14 -0.87
CA HIS A 48 14.86 -9.61 -0.02
C HIS A 48 14.78 -8.81 1.28
N ARG A 49 13.57 -8.50 1.70
CA ARG A 49 13.28 -8.04 3.06
C ARG A 49 12.24 -8.93 3.69
N ILE A 50 12.61 -9.60 4.78
CA ILE A 50 11.71 -10.46 5.56
C ILE A 50 11.26 -9.66 6.79
N ALA A 51 9.97 -9.68 7.08
CA ALA A 51 9.41 -9.06 8.28
C ALA A 51 9.98 -9.74 9.54
N GLY A 52 10.54 -8.94 10.42
CA GLY A 52 11.15 -9.39 11.67
C GLY A 52 10.12 -9.98 12.62
N ARG A 53 10.53 -10.99 13.38
CA ARG A 53 9.67 -11.64 14.39
C ARG A 53 9.61 -10.86 15.71
N THR A 54 10.59 -9.98 15.96
CA THR A 54 10.84 -9.36 17.27
C THR A 54 10.50 -7.87 17.32
N ARG A 55 10.71 -7.13 16.23
CA ARG A 55 10.21 -5.75 16.10
C ARG A 55 8.93 -5.75 15.30
N ARG A 56 7.86 -5.22 15.90
CA ARG A 56 6.64 -4.93 15.17
C ARG A 56 6.95 -3.87 14.11
N HIS A 57 6.47 -4.07 12.88
CA HIS A 57 6.44 -3.06 11.81
C HIS A 57 7.79 -2.70 11.16
N ASP A 58 8.74 -3.64 11.08
CA ASP A 58 10.03 -3.42 10.38
C ASP A 58 9.97 -3.62 8.85
N LEU A 59 8.87 -4.19 8.36
CA LEU A 59 8.39 -4.20 6.98
C LEU A 59 6.89 -3.92 7.02
N VAL A 60 6.45 -2.87 6.33
CA VAL A 60 5.04 -2.53 6.16
C VAL A 60 4.77 -2.20 4.71
N ALA A 61 3.80 -2.88 4.13
CA ALA A 61 3.23 -2.55 2.84
C ALA A 61 1.89 -1.85 3.05
N TYR A 62 1.63 -0.76 2.34
CA TYR A 62 0.35 -0.06 2.45
C TYR A 62 0.01 0.72 1.18
N ILE A 63 -1.26 1.10 1.07
CA ILE A 63 -1.76 1.97 0.01
C ILE A 63 -2.25 3.27 0.64
N SER A 64 -1.75 4.40 0.14
CA SER A 64 -2.26 5.74 0.47
C SER A 64 -3.23 6.17 -0.63
N ASP A 65 -4.50 6.38 -0.26
CA ASP A 65 -5.51 6.91 -1.18
C ASP A 65 -5.21 8.36 -1.56
N TYR A 66 -4.83 9.17 -0.57
CA TYR A 66 -4.52 10.58 -0.76
C TYR A 66 -3.35 10.79 -1.75
N LYS A 67 -2.27 10.02 -1.60
CA LYS A 67 -1.10 10.10 -2.49
C LYS A 67 -1.27 9.31 -3.79
N ALA A 68 -2.32 8.48 -3.89
CA ALA A 68 -2.48 7.47 -4.93
C ALA A 68 -1.21 6.61 -5.14
N CYS A 69 -0.60 6.17 -4.02
CA CYS A 69 0.66 5.43 -4.01
C CYS A 69 0.51 4.09 -3.28
N LEU A 70 1.19 3.07 -3.83
CA LEU A 70 1.57 1.85 -3.13
C LEU A 70 2.94 2.10 -2.49
N THR A 71 3.10 1.82 -1.21
CA THR A 71 4.32 2.15 -0.47
C THR A 71 4.88 0.94 0.25
N TRP A 72 6.19 0.75 0.10
CA TRP A 72 6.98 -0.18 0.91
C TRP A 72 7.74 0.62 1.94
N PHE A 73 7.52 0.33 3.22
CA PHE A 73 8.24 0.90 4.34
C PHE A 73 9.08 -0.18 5.03
N ILE A 74 10.31 0.15 5.39
CA ILE A 74 11.17 -0.70 6.21
C ILE A 74 11.85 0.11 7.31
N HIS A 75 12.08 -0.52 8.46
CA HIS A 75 12.91 0.03 9.53
C HIS A 75 14.19 -0.80 9.67
N SER A 76 15.36 -0.19 9.43
CA SER A 76 16.63 -0.91 9.43
C SER A 76 17.75 -0.06 10.02
N GLY A 77 18.55 -0.63 10.92
CA GLY A 77 19.70 0.07 11.50
C GLY A 77 19.37 1.36 12.26
N GLY A 78 18.16 1.48 12.81
CA GLY A 78 17.69 2.69 13.50
C GLY A 78 17.22 3.81 12.57
N LEU A 79 17.18 3.56 11.26
CA LEU A 79 16.65 4.47 10.24
C LEU A 79 15.37 3.90 9.64
N ASP A 80 14.53 4.80 9.19
CA ASP A 80 13.31 4.49 8.45
C ASP A 80 13.54 4.74 6.97
N TYR A 81 13.10 3.81 6.14
CA TYR A 81 13.16 3.93 4.70
C TYR A 81 11.79 3.65 4.13
N LYS A 82 11.45 4.37 3.07
CA LYS A 82 10.30 3.99 2.25
C LYS A 82 10.57 4.22 0.78
N MET A 83 9.81 3.52 -0.05
CA MET A 83 9.68 3.86 -1.45
C MET A 83 8.21 3.97 -1.83
N GLU A 84 7.88 5.06 -2.52
CA GLU A 84 6.52 5.34 -3.00
C GLU A 84 6.43 5.00 -4.49
N ILE A 85 5.46 4.17 -4.83
CA ILE A 85 5.16 3.71 -6.18
C ILE A 85 3.79 4.29 -6.57
N PRO A 86 3.73 5.27 -7.49
CA PRO A 86 2.45 5.78 -7.95
C PRO A 86 1.61 4.65 -8.54
N ILE A 87 0.34 4.54 -8.15
CA ILE A 87 -0.58 3.50 -8.66
C ILE A 87 -0.69 3.58 -10.19
N SER A 88 -0.61 4.79 -10.75
CA SER A 88 -0.60 5.03 -12.20
C SER A 88 0.64 4.46 -12.91
N SER A 89 1.73 4.20 -12.19
CA SER A 89 2.94 3.58 -12.74
C SER A 89 2.89 2.05 -12.74
N ILE A 90 1.92 1.44 -12.07
CA ILE A 90 1.73 -0.02 -12.04
C ILE A 90 1.02 -0.43 -13.32
N VAL A 91 1.71 -1.15 -14.22
CA VAL A 91 1.16 -1.56 -15.52
C VAL A 91 0.40 -2.87 -15.44
N SER A 92 0.80 -3.77 -14.56
CA SER A 92 0.17 -5.08 -14.36
C SER A 92 0.35 -5.57 -12.94
N THR A 93 -0.57 -6.43 -12.53
CA THR A 93 -0.58 -7.15 -11.24
C THR A 93 -0.83 -8.63 -11.49
N GLU A 94 -0.14 -9.49 -10.74
CA GLU A 94 -0.35 -10.93 -10.79
C GLU A 94 -0.45 -11.50 -9.39
N PHE A 95 -1.38 -12.44 -9.20
CA PHE A 95 -1.52 -13.19 -7.95
C PHE A 95 -1.28 -14.67 -8.21
N VAL A 96 -0.43 -15.29 -7.40
CA VAL A 96 -0.15 -16.73 -7.45
C VAL A 96 -0.28 -17.30 -6.05
N HIS A 97 -1.00 -18.42 -5.90
CA HIS A 97 -0.98 -19.18 -4.67
C HIS A 97 0.40 -19.80 -4.45
N SER A 98 0.96 -19.63 -3.27
CA SER A 98 2.23 -20.28 -2.89
C SER A 98 2.02 -21.79 -2.74
N THR A 99 3.10 -22.55 -2.81
CA THR A 99 3.10 -23.97 -2.44
C THR A 99 2.79 -24.18 -0.95
N HIS A 100 2.96 -23.16 -0.12
CA HIS A 100 2.61 -23.17 1.29
C HIS A 100 1.12 -22.84 1.50
N PRO A 101 0.34 -23.68 2.20
CA PRO A 101 -1.09 -23.43 2.42
C PRO A 101 -1.37 -22.07 3.07
N GLY A 102 -2.33 -21.34 2.51
CA GLY A 102 -2.74 -20.01 3.00
C GLY A 102 -1.78 -18.87 2.67
N GLN A 103 -0.68 -19.14 1.98
CA GLN A 103 0.26 -18.12 1.50
C GLN A 103 0.04 -17.85 0.00
N GLY A 104 0.27 -16.61 -0.40
CA GLY A 104 0.26 -16.18 -1.80
C GLY A 104 1.42 -15.25 -2.12
N VAL A 105 1.60 -15.00 -3.41
CA VAL A 105 2.56 -14.05 -3.96
C VAL A 105 1.80 -13.03 -4.81
N ALA A 106 1.87 -11.77 -4.43
CA ALA A 106 1.36 -10.65 -5.20
C ALA A 106 2.53 -9.97 -5.92
N SER A 107 2.48 -9.92 -7.25
CA SER A 107 3.51 -9.28 -8.09
C SER A 107 2.99 -7.99 -8.70
N PHE A 108 3.80 -6.94 -8.66
CA PHE A 108 3.53 -5.62 -9.21
C PHE A 108 4.58 -5.29 -10.26
N TYR A 109 4.14 -4.98 -11.47
CA TYR A 109 5.01 -4.61 -12.58
C TYR A 109 4.94 -3.11 -12.82
N LEU A 110 6.09 -2.44 -12.78
CA LEU A 110 6.21 -0.98 -12.77
C LEU A 110 6.71 -0.46 -14.13
N ALA A 111 6.15 0.65 -14.61
CA ALA A 111 6.66 1.40 -15.76
C ALA A 111 7.68 2.48 -15.40
N LYS A 112 7.75 2.86 -14.11
CA LYS A 112 8.65 3.90 -13.61
C LYS A 112 9.28 3.43 -12.32
N ARG A 113 10.52 3.88 -12.11
CA ARG A 113 11.22 3.67 -10.82
C ARG A 113 10.45 4.34 -9.68
N PRO A 114 10.49 3.76 -8.46
CA PRO A 114 9.92 4.39 -7.27
C PRO A 114 10.63 5.71 -6.90
N THR A 115 9.99 6.50 -6.04
CA THR A 115 10.64 7.58 -5.30
C THR A 115 11.07 7.07 -3.94
N PHE A 116 12.33 7.28 -3.56
CA PHE A 116 12.92 6.77 -2.34
C PHE A 116 13.05 7.86 -1.28
N TYR A 117 12.78 7.50 -0.03
CA TYR A 117 12.90 8.39 1.10
C TYR A 117 13.59 7.71 2.28
N MET A 118 14.28 8.52 3.07
CA MET A 118 14.90 8.14 4.33
C MET A 118 14.46 9.12 5.43
N GLY A 119 14.36 8.61 6.65
CA GLY A 119 14.04 9.39 7.83
C GLY A 119 14.65 8.78 9.09
N ALA A 120 14.65 9.56 10.18
CA ALA A 120 15.08 9.09 11.49
C ALA A 120 14.06 9.53 12.55
N GLY A 121 13.44 8.59 13.27
CA GLY A 121 12.46 8.92 14.31
C GLY A 121 11.25 9.68 13.77
N ASN A 122 11.04 10.93 14.20
CA ASN A 122 9.89 11.76 13.79
C ASN A 122 10.27 12.85 12.75
N SER A 123 11.46 12.75 12.16
CA SER A 123 12.15 13.84 11.45
C SER A 123 11.68 14.32 10.06
N ALA A 124 10.43 14.28 9.60
CA ALA A 124 10.11 14.46 8.15
C ALA A 124 10.90 13.55 7.16
N TRP A 125 10.32 13.31 5.99
CA TRP A 125 10.94 12.45 4.97
C TRP A 125 11.91 13.26 4.12
N GLN A 126 13.12 12.73 3.91
CA GLN A 126 14.10 13.29 2.97
C GLN A 126 14.20 12.37 1.76
N VAL A 127 14.14 12.93 0.56
CA VAL A 127 14.39 12.16 -0.67
C VAL A 127 15.82 11.65 -0.65
N CYS A 128 16.02 10.39 -0.99
CA CYS A 128 17.34 9.77 -1.04
C CYS A 128 17.52 8.93 -2.33
N ASP A 129 18.71 8.38 -2.48
CA ASP A 129 18.98 7.34 -3.47
C ASP A 129 18.31 6.02 -3.07
N ASP A 130 18.23 5.11 -4.03
CA ASP A 130 17.74 3.75 -3.81
C ASP A 130 18.54 3.03 -2.72
N TRP A 131 17.84 2.68 -1.65
CA TRP A 131 18.39 2.05 -0.45
C TRP A 131 18.42 0.52 -0.51
N THR A 132 18.00 -0.08 -1.63
CA THR A 132 18.13 -1.52 -1.86
C THR A 132 19.55 -1.90 -2.29
N GLU A 133 19.95 -3.15 -2.03
CA GLU A 133 21.25 -3.67 -2.47
C GLU A 133 21.39 -3.51 -3.99
N ASP A 134 22.55 -3.01 -4.43
CA ASP A 134 22.85 -2.68 -5.84
C ASP A 134 21.82 -1.78 -6.54
N ARG A 135 21.04 -1.00 -5.78
CA ARG A 135 19.99 -0.13 -6.30
C ARG A 135 18.97 -0.91 -7.15
N GLN A 136 18.63 -2.12 -6.72
CA GLN A 136 17.76 -3.03 -7.46
C GLN A 136 16.36 -2.48 -7.69
N ALA A 137 15.76 -1.77 -6.74
CA ALA A 137 14.41 -1.18 -6.91
C ALA A 137 14.34 -0.10 -8.01
N SER A 138 15.47 0.46 -8.44
CA SER A 138 15.55 1.39 -9.56
C SER A 138 15.66 0.70 -10.91
N GLN A 139 16.05 -0.57 -10.94
CA GLN A 139 16.37 -1.32 -12.16
C GLN A 139 15.38 -2.47 -12.43
N ILE A 140 14.92 -3.12 -11.36
CA ILE A 140 14.02 -4.27 -11.41
C ILE A 140 12.58 -3.79 -11.31
N ILE A 141 11.84 -3.95 -12.40
CA ILE A 141 10.46 -3.47 -12.51
C ILE A 141 9.42 -4.36 -11.81
N LYS A 142 9.81 -5.57 -11.37
CA LYS A 142 8.91 -6.53 -10.73
C LYS A 142 9.16 -6.54 -9.22
N HIS A 143 8.18 -6.08 -8.45
CA HIS A 143 8.19 -6.15 -6.99
C HIS A 143 7.19 -7.20 -6.52
N GLN A 144 7.56 -8.04 -5.55
CA GLN A 144 6.70 -9.11 -5.07
C GLN A 144 6.51 -9.06 -3.56
N LEU A 145 5.27 -9.17 -3.11
CA LEU A 145 4.93 -9.42 -1.73
C LEU A 145 4.55 -10.88 -1.53
N ILE A 146 5.06 -11.48 -0.47
CA ILE A 146 4.66 -12.81 -0.01
C ILE A 146 3.97 -12.65 1.34
N GLY A 147 2.86 -13.36 1.55
CA GLY A 147 2.00 -13.17 2.71
C GLY A 147 0.72 -13.98 2.64
N ASN A 148 -0.28 -13.63 3.45
CA ASN A 148 -1.57 -14.30 3.46
C ASN A 148 -2.26 -14.19 2.09
N SER A 149 -2.69 -15.32 1.53
CA SER A 149 -3.25 -15.36 0.18
C SER A 149 -4.52 -14.52 0.01
N VAL A 150 -5.38 -14.48 1.03
CA VAL A 150 -6.66 -13.75 0.97
C VAL A 150 -6.42 -12.25 1.01
N GLU A 151 -5.58 -11.80 1.94
CA GLU A 151 -5.25 -10.38 2.10
C GLU A 151 -4.51 -9.83 0.87
N LEU A 152 -3.55 -10.58 0.34
CA LEU A 152 -2.79 -10.18 -0.86
C LEU A 152 -3.67 -10.12 -2.11
N ASN A 153 -4.53 -11.12 -2.33
CA ASN A 153 -5.47 -11.12 -3.45
C ASN A 153 -6.48 -9.96 -3.33
N HIS A 154 -6.93 -9.64 -2.12
CA HIS A 154 -7.76 -8.46 -1.88
C HIS A 154 -7.01 -7.16 -2.25
N ALA A 155 -5.76 -7.00 -1.81
CA ALA A 155 -4.95 -5.83 -2.12
C ALA A 155 -4.75 -5.61 -3.63
N ILE A 156 -4.50 -6.69 -4.39
CA ILE A 156 -4.41 -6.62 -5.87
C ILE A 156 -5.70 -6.07 -6.46
N ARG A 157 -6.87 -6.59 -6.06
CA ARG A 157 -8.16 -6.12 -6.58
C ARG A 157 -8.40 -4.64 -6.28
N VAL A 158 -8.02 -4.18 -5.09
CA VAL A 158 -8.11 -2.77 -4.70
C VAL A 158 -7.22 -1.91 -5.61
N ILE A 159 -5.97 -2.30 -5.84
CA ILE A 159 -5.03 -1.58 -6.70
C ILE A 159 -5.53 -1.52 -8.14
N GLU A 160 -6.05 -2.64 -8.67
CA GLU A 160 -6.63 -2.69 -10.02
C GLU A 160 -7.86 -1.80 -10.17
N ALA A 161 -8.74 -1.78 -9.16
CA ALA A 161 -9.91 -0.91 -9.14
C ALA A 161 -9.50 0.57 -9.16
N ARG A 162 -8.51 0.95 -8.33
CA ARG A 162 -7.96 2.31 -8.28
C ARG A 162 -7.31 2.70 -9.61
N ARG A 163 -6.52 1.80 -10.21
CA ARG A 163 -5.90 2.03 -11.53
C ARG A 163 -6.94 2.28 -12.63
N LYS A 164 -8.04 1.52 -12.64
CA LYS A 164 -9.16 1.73 -13.56
C LYS A 164 -9.90 3.04 -13.29
N GLY A 165 -10.01 3.45 -12.02
CA GLY A 165 -10.61 4.72 -11.61
C GLY A 165 -9.83 5.95 -12.08
N LEU A 166 -8.49 5.91 -12.02
CA LEU A 166 -7.61 6.99 -12.48
C LEU A 166 -7.70 7.23 -14.00
N GLY A 167 -8.10 6.22 -14.78
CA GLY A 167 -8.28 6.33 -16.23
C GLY A 167 -9.63 6.91 -16.66
N ARG A 168 -10.55 7.19 -15.72
CA ARG A 168 -11.84 7.82 -16.04
C ARG A 168 -11.67 9.34 -15.97
N PRO A 169 -11.96 10.08 -17.06
CA PRO A 169 -12.10 11.53 -16.96
C PRO A 169 -13.16 11.84 -15.90
N ILE A 170 -12.87 12.80 -15.02
CA ILE A 170 -13.87 13.34 -14.10
C ILE A 170 -15.03 13.87 -14.97
N GLN A 171 -16.16 13.16 -14.98
CA GLN A 171 -17.40 13.71 -15.52
C GLN A 171 -17.81 14.85 -14.59
N ILE A 172 -17.47 16.07 -14.98
CA ILE A 172 -18.10 17.27 -14.43
C ILE A 172 -19.59 17.11 -14.74
N PRO A 173 -20.50 17.08 -13.75
CA PRO A 173 -21.94 17.10 -14.02
C PRO A 173 -22.21 18.32 -14.90
N GLN A 174 -22.65 18.10 -16.14
CA GLN A 174 -23.09 19.20 -16.97
C GLN A 174 -24.28 19.83 -16.27
N LEU A 175 -24.10 21.07 -15.79
CA LEU A 175 -25.22 21.87 -15.30
C LEU A 175 -26.28 21.92 -16.40
N PRO A 176 -27.58 21.80 -16.07
CA PRO A 176 -28.64 21.95 -17.05
C PRO A 176 -28.44 23.27 -17.78
N VAL A 177 -28.22 23.20 -19.09
CA VAL A 177 -28.17 24.39 -19.94
C VAL A 177 -29.55 25.02 -19.86
N LEU A 178 -29.65 26.21 -19.25
CA LEU A 178 -30.88 26.99 -19.27
C LEU A 178 -31.10 27.42 -20.72
N ASN A 179 -32.03 26.75 -21.40
CA ASN A 179 -32.51 27.16 -22.72
C ASN A 179 -33.22 28.50 -22.57
N PHE A 180 -32.54 29.60 -22.91
CA PHE A 180 -33.20 30.89 -23.09
C PHE A 180 -33.89 30.89 -24.46
N PRO A 181 -35.21 31.14 -24.53
CA PRO A 181 -35.89 31.31 -25.80
C PRO A 181 -35.34 32.55 -26.51
N PRO A 182 -35.20 32.52 -27.86
CA PRO A 182 -34.77 33.69 -28.61
C PRO A 182 -35.81 34.81 -28.45
N ALA A 183 -35.32 36.04 -28.25
CA ALA A 183 -36.16 37.21 -28.15
C ALA A 183 -36.97 37.38 -29.44
N SER A 184 -38.30 37.34 -29.32
CA SER A 184 -39.22 37.70 -30.39
C SER A 184 -38.90 39.12 -30.84
N GLN A 185 -38.51 39.28 -32.11
CA GLN A 185 -38.44 40.60 -32.73
C GLN A 185 -39.86 41.15 -32.82
N VAL A 186 -40.12 42.21 -32.06
CA VAL A 186 -41.34 43.01 -32.18
C VAL A 186 -41.16 43.88 -33.43
N GLN A 187 -42.04 43.68 -34.42
CA GLN A 187 -42.25 44.59 -35.55
C GLN A 187 -43.04 45.82 -35.11
#